data_AF-A0A0C9Y5E7-F1
#
_entry.id   AF-A0A0C9Y5E7-F1
#
_cell.length_a   1.000
_cell.length_b   1.000
_cell.length_c   1.000
_cell.angle_alpha   90.00
_cell.angle_beta   90.00
_cell.angle_gamma   90.00
#
_symmetry.space_group_name_H-M   'P 1'
#
loop_
_entity.id
_entity.type
_entity.pdbx_description
1 polymer ?
#
loop_
_entity_poly.entity_id
_entity_poly.type
_entity_poly.pdbx_seq_one_letter_code
_entity_poly.pdbx_strand_id
1 'polypeptide(L)'
;MEKDLDDLNEALARFYQYHEVFKTMGVITTFSLPCQHSMKHYKQLIQLFGAPNGLCSSITESKHVKVVKKPYRCTNKYHALGQMLLINQCLDKLAVS
;
A
#
# COMPACT_ATOMS: atom_id res chain seq x y z
N MET A 1 -20.64 -3.60 -11.23
CA MET A 1 -20.07 -3.90 -9.91
C MET A 1 -19.84 -5.38 -9.72
N GLU A 2 -20.84 -6.26 -9.83
CA GLU A 2 -20.64 -7.72 -9.68
C GLU A 2 -19.75 -8.31 -10.79
N LYS A 3 -20.04 -7.95 -12.05
CA LYS A 3 -19.22 -8.31 -13.21
C LYS A 3 -17.76 -7.86 -13.07
N ASP A 4 -17.52 -6.63 -12.61
CA ASP A 4 -16.18 -6.09 -12.43
C ASP A 4 -15.37 -6.84 -11.36
N LEU A 5 -16.05 -7.38 -10.34
CA LEU A 5 -15.42 -8.19 -9.29
C LEU A 5 -15.11 -9.62 -9.77
N ASP A 6 -15.93 -10.17 -10.67
CA ASP A 6 -15.65 -11.45 -11.31
C ASP A 6 -14.48 -11.33 -12.29
N ASP A 7 -14.42 -10.24 -13.05
CA ASP A 7 -13.30 -9.93 -13.93
C ASP A 7 -11.97 -9.83 -13.15
N LEU A 8 -12.01 -9.32 -11.90
CA LEU A 8 -10.84 -9.25 -11.02
C LEU A 8 -10.32 -10.64 -10.62
N ASN A 9 -11.22 -11.56 -10.27
CA ASN A 9 -10.85 -12.94 -9.94
C ASN A 9 -10.31 -13.69 -11.17
N GLU A 10 -10.95 -13.49 -12.33
CA GLU A 10 -10.52 -14.09 -13.60
C GLU A 10 -9.12 -13.59 -13.99
N ALA A 11 -8.86 -12.28 -13.86
CA ALA A 11 -7.53 -11.72 -14.10
C ALA A 11 -6.47 -12.30 -13.16
N LEU A 12 -6.81 -12.48 -11.87
CA LEU A 12 -5.92 -13.12 -10.90
C LEU A 12 -5.63 -14.59 -11.26
N ALA A 13 -6.66 -15.34 -11.68
CA ALA A 13 -6.51 -16.73 -12.11
C ALA A 13 -5.60 -16.85 -13.34
N ARG A 14 -5.80 -15.97 -14.34
CA ARG A 14 -4.92 -15.89 -15.52
C ARG A 14 -3.49 -15.56 -15.14
N PHE A 15 -3.29 -14.61 -14.22
CA PHE A 15 -1.95 -14.33 -13.72
C PHE A 15 -1.31 -15.59 -13.14
N TYR A 16 -1.99 -16.32 -12.24
CA TYR A 16 -1.44 -17.54 -11.66
C TYR A 16 -1.16 -18.66 -12.66
N GLN A 17 -1.95 -18.73 -13.73
CA GLN A 17 -1.76 -19.69 -14.81
C GLN A 17 -0.50 -19.38 -15.64
N TYR A 18 -0.26 -18.10 -15.94
CA TYR A 18 0.78 -17.69 -16.89
C TYR A 18 2.03 -17.12 -16.24
N HIS A 19 2.06 -16.85 -14.93
CA HIS A 19 3.17 -16.13 -14.30
C HIS A 19 4.52 -16.83 -14.49
N GLU A 20 4.53 -18.17 -14.62
CA GLU A 20 5.78 -18.96 -14.68
C GLU A 20 6.67 -18.52 -15.84
N VAL A 21 6.08 -17.98 -16.92
CA VAL A 21 6.83 -17.44 -18.06
C VAL A 21 7.82 -16.35 -17.65
N PHE A 22 7.50 -15.55 -16.62
CA PHE A 22 8.41 -14.50 -16.12
C PHE A 22 9.65 -15.08 -15.45
N LYS A 23 9.55 -16.28 -14.83
CA LYS A 23 10.73 -17.00 -14.33
C LYS A 23 11.51 -17.64 -15.47
N THR A 24 10.81 -18.26 -16.43
CA THR A 24 11.44 -18.88 -17.61
C THR A 24 12.24 -17.86 -18.42
N MET A 25 11.73 -16.63 -18.57
CA MET A 25 12.39 -15.54 -19.28
C MET A 25 13.46 -14.81 -18.44
N GLY A 26 13.66 -15.21 -17.18
CA GLY A 26 14.64 -14.58 -16.28
C GLY A 26 14.29 -13.17 -15.82
N VAL A 27 13.04 -12.73 -16.00
CA VAL A 27 12.56 -11.39 -15.60
C VAL A 27 12.44 -11.29 -14.08
N ILE A 28 12.07 -12.38 -13.41
CA ILE A 28 11.92 -12.44 -11.96
C ILE A 28 12.50 -13.73 -11.39
N THR A 29 13.09 -13.65 -10.20
CA THR A 29 13.66 -14.84 -9.51
C THR A 29 12.64 -15.55 -8.64
N THR A 30 11.68 -14.83 -8.05
CA THR A 30 10.64 -15.37 -7.16
C THR A 30 9.35 -14.56 -7.23
N PHE A 31 8.20 -15.18 -7.00
CA PHE A 31 6.90 -14.50 -6.90
C PHE A 31 6.60 -14.00 -5.47
N SER A 32 7.64 -13.65 -4.71
CA SER A 32 7.50 -13.10 -3.36
C SER A 32 7.20 -11.60 -3.38
N LEU A 33 6.26 -11.18 -4.24
CA LEU A 33 5.89 -9.78 -4.35
C LEU A 33 5.15 -9.34 -3.07
N PRO A 34 5.48 -8.16 -2.50
CA PRO A 34 4.77 -7.64 -1.36
C PRO A 34 3.26 -7.60 -1.61
N CYS A 35 2.49 -8.09 -0.63
CA CYS A 35 1.03 -8.02 -0.60
C CYS A 35 0.27 -8.80 -1.68
N GLN A 36 0.92 -9.65 -2.49
CA GLN A 36 0.23 -10.43 -3.53
C GLN A 36 -0.85 -11.38 -2.96
N HIS A 37 -0.66 -11.90 -1.74
CA HIS A 37 -1.66 -12.71 -1.03
C HIS A 37 -2.97 -11.94 -0.75
N SER A 38 -2.90 -10.62 -0.59
CA SER A 38 -4.09 -9.80 -0.32
C SER A 38 -5.08 -9.82 -1.50
N MET A 39 -4.58 -9.99 -2.73
CA MET A 39 -5.37 -9.95 -3.95
C MET A 39 -6.42 -11.06 -4.01
N LYS A 40 -6.14 -12.23 -3.42
CA LYS A 40 -7.10 -13.34 -3.30
C LYS A 40 -8.37 -12.94 -2.52
N HIS A 41 -8.24 -11.98 -1.61
CA HIS A 41 -9.32 -11.57 -0.73
C HIS A 41 -10.09 -10.36 -1.27
N TYR A 42 -9.63 -9.69 -2.34
CA TYR A 42 -10.17 -8.40 -2.79
C TYR A 42 -11.68 -8.46 -3.03
N LYS A 43 -12.21 -9.43 -3.77
CA LYS A 43 -13.66 -9.53 -4.00
C LYS A 43 -14.46 -9.54 -2.69
N GLN A 44 -14.09 -10.41 -1.74
CA GLN A 44 -14.78 -10.50 -0.44
C GLN A 44 -14.67 -9.20 0.35
N LEU A 45 -13.49 -8.59 0.38
CA LEU A 45 -13.24 -7.37 1.15
C LEU A 45 -13.98 -6.18 0.56
N ILE A 46 -14.07 -6.07 -0.75
CA ILE A 46 -14.83 -5.01 -1.43
C ILE A 46 -16.33 -5.15 -1.14
N GLN A 47 -16.85 -6.38 -1.16
CA GLN A 47 -18.24 -6.65 -0.81
C GLN A 47 -18.54 -6.35 0.67
N LEU A 48 -17.63 -6.71 1.58
CA LEU A 48 -17.83 -6.55 3.02
C LEU A 48 -17.69 -5.09 3.49
N PHE A 49 -16.74 -4.34 2.91
CA PHE A 49 -16.41 -2.99 3.35
C PHE A 49 -16.94 -1.89 2.40
N GLY A 50 -17.54 -2.26 1.27
CA GLY A 50 -18.11 -1.31 0.31
C GLY A 50 -17.07 -0.42 -0.38
N ALA A 51 -15.79 -0.79 -0.35
CA ALA A 51 -14.70 0.01 -0.90
C ALA A 51 -13.68 -0.86 -1.66
N PRO A 52 -13.26 -0.46 -2.87
CA PRO A 52 -12.26 -1.18 -3.67
C PRO A 52 -10.91 -1.31 -2.95
N ASN A 53 -10.58 -0.35 -2.09
CA ASN A 53 -9.24 -0.14 -1.56
C ASN A 53 -9.32 0.12 -0.05
N GLY A 54 -8.84 -0.83 0.76
CA GLY A 54 -8.78 -0.62 2.21
C GLY A 54 -7.74 -1.44 2.98
N LEU A 55 -6.94 -2.30 2.32
CA LEU A 55 -6.27 -3.39 3.03
C LEU A 55 -4.79 -3.57 2.72
N CYS A 56 -4.19 -2.66 1.97
CA CYS A 56 -2.74 -2.56 1.98
C CYS A 56 -2.36 -1.54 3.04
N SER A 57 -1.63 -1.99 4.06
CA SER A 57 -0.98 -1.10 5.02
C SER A 57 -0.13 -0.05 4.32
N SER A 58 0.26 -0.24 3.06
CA SER A 58 1.01 0.74 2.25
C SER A 58 0.39 2.14 2.20
N ILE A 59 -0.95 2.30 2.21
CA ILE A 59 -1.58 3.64 2.12
C ILE A 59 -1.38 4.39 3.43
N THR A 60 -1.76 3.76 4.55
CA THR A 60 -1.58 4.33 5.89
C THR A 60 -0.10 4.43 6.24
N GLU A 61 0.72 3.47 5.81
CA GLU A 61 2.17 3.45 5.98
C GLU A 61 2.85 4.55 5.17
N SER A 62 2.40 4.84 3.94
CA SER A 62 2.92 5.96 3.16
C SER A 62 2.69 7.30 3.87
N LYS A 63 1.48 7.49 4.42
CA LYS A 63 1.19 8.68 5.22
C LYS A 63 1.98 8.68 6.53
N HIS A 64 2.08 7.54 7.22
CA HIS A 64 2.88 7.34 8.43
C HIS A 64 4.38 7.60 8.19
N VAL A 65 4.92 7.24 7.04
CA VAL A 65 6.30 7.58 6.65
C VAL A 65 6.46 9.11 6.61
N LYS A 66 5.51 9.81 5.98
CA LYS A 66 5.59 11.28 5.82
C LYS A 66 5.37 12.04 7.13
N VAL A 67 4.39 11.65 7.94
CA VAL A 67 3.98 12.41 9.14
C VAL A 67 4.62 11.91 10.44
N VAL A 68 5.20 10.70 10.44
CA VAL A 68 5.83 10.10 11.62
C VAL A 68 7.28 9.78 11.37
N LYS A 69 7.61 8.84 10.46
CA LYS A 69 9.00 8.35 10.34
C LYS A 69 9.98 9.42 9.90
N LYS A 70 9.63 10.25 8.92
CA LYS A 70 10.47 11.36 8.44
C LYS A 70 10.67 12.43 9.54
N PRO A 71 9.62 13.02 10.14
CA PRO A 71 9.77 13.96 11.25
C PRO A 71 10.56 13.39 12.42
N TYR A 72 10.29 12.14 12.83
CA TYR A 72 11.00 11.50 13.93
C TYR A 72 12.51 11.45 13.70
N ARG A 73 12.95 11.09 12.47
CA ARG A 73 14.36 11.09 12.07
C ARG A 73 15.02 12.47 12.14
N CYS A 74 14.24 13.54 12.02
CA CYS A 74 14.72 14.92 12.10
C CYS A 74 14.72 15.50 13.53
N THR A 75 14.19 14.77 14.52
CA THR A 75 14.18 15.21 15.93
C THR A 75 15.46 14.83 16.66
N ASN A 76 15.72 15.49 17.79
CA ASN A 76 16.77 15.07 18.74
C ASN A 76 16.35 13.85 19.60
N LYS A 77 15.19 13.25 19.35
CA LYS A 77 14.58 12.10 20.07
C LYS A 77 14.18 12.35 21.53
N TYR A 78 14.43 13.53 22.09
CA TYR A 78 13.99 13.93 23.43
C TYR A 78 12.70 14.74 23.33
N HIS A 79 11.60 14.27 23.93
CA HIS A 79 10.25 14.83 23.72
C HIS A 79 9.89 14.98 22.22
N ALA A 80 10.22 13.95 21.43
CA ALA A 80 10.11 13.99 19.96
C ALA A 80 8.71 14.31 19.44
N LEU A 81 7.64 13.92 20.15
CA LEU A 81 6.26 14.13 19.69
C LEU A 81 5.96 15.62 19.43
N GLY A 82 6.33 16.51 20.36
CA GLY A 82 6.12 17.96 20.19
C GLY A 82 6.89 18.53 19.00
N GLN A 83 8.14 18.08 18.81
CA GLN A 83 8.97 18.47 17.67
C GLN A 83 8.37 17.97 16.34
N MET A 84 7.89 16.74 16.30
CA MET A 84 7.24 16.16 15.11
C MET A 84 5.97 16.92 14.72
N LEU A 85 5.17 17.34 15.71
CA LEU A 85 3.97 18.15 15.47
C LEU A 85 4.33 19.52 14.87
N LEU A 86 5.35 20.20 15.41
CA LEU A 86 5.83 21.48 14.86
C LEU A 86 6.37 21.33 13.43
N ILE A 87 7.12 20.26 13.15
CA ILE A 87 7.62 19.95 11.81
C ILE A 87 6.45 19.74 10.83
N ASN A 88 5.47 18.92 11.21
CA ASN A 88 4.29 18.67 10.37
C ASN A 88 3.52 19.98 10.10
N GLN A 89 3.30 20.81 11.12
CA GLN A 89 2.66 22.13 10.96
C GLN A 89 3.41 23.04 9.98
N CYS A 90 4.75 23.04 10.03
CA CYS A 90 5.57 23.82 9.09
C CYS A 90 5.41 23.29 7.66
N LEU A 91 5.50 21.97 7.48
CA LEU A 91 5.32 21.32 6.17
C LEU A 91 3.93 21.57 5.59
N ASP A 92 2.88 21.55 6.41
CA ASP A 92 1.51 21.83 5.98
C ASP A 92 1.36 23.28 5.52
N LYS A 93 1.98 24.25 6.22
CA LYS A 93 1.99 25.65 5.78
C LYS A 93 2.70 25.85 4.44
N LEU A 94 3.83 25.18 4.24
CA LEU A 94 4.60 25.23 2.98
C LEU A 94 3.88 24.54 1.81
N ALA A 95 2.95 23.62 2.08
CA ALA A 95 2.18 22.94 1.03
C ALA A 95 0.96 23.75 0.55
N VAL A 96 0.59 24.81 1.29
CA VAL A 96 -0.56 25.69 0.98
C VAL A 96 -0.14 26.95 0.23
N SER A 97 1.16 27.28 0.23
CA SER A 97 1.77 28.38 -0.52
C SER A 97 2.17 27.97 -1.93
#